data_AF-A0AAU7LB58-F1
#
_entry.id   AF-A0AAU7LB58-F1
#
_cell.length_a   1.000
_cell.length_b   1.000
_cell.length_c   1.000
_cell.angle_alpha   90.00
_cell.angle_beta   90.00
_cell.angle_gamma   90.00
#
_symmetry.space_group_name_H-M   'P 1'
#
loop_
_entity.id
_entity.type
_entity.pdbx_description
1 polymer ?
#
loop_
_entity_poly.entity_id
_entity_poly.type
_entity_poly.pdbx_seq_one_letter_code
_entity_poly.pdbx_strand_id
1 'polypeptide(L)'
;MSEHHFSADDIQSLRQHGIALFDGRVLMAVQPPLDEARIDEIEAACAGPLPDALRDLWRLTAGGELAYDLHARMDGNEEALSWSELFYDGSDHYRDLAGWIEHEQECAEEAAAEHGEAWDGKLRYLPIGGFEYCDRIYVCVEPGPRAGSIVAWKQGLPGWTHALQQDAIATVAADLRAAFAALYLEQDIEDPDSTGIRVLEYLDERVADHGMPQALADKLAAFYRRALVDWRAPLAAGTLGQSPTLARLALRHALAHDDGALVAQLAAQGVGFDQPLRGSALALDVALTQHAYAAARALLRAGTPVSAEAIHRFDREPPADLVAQLLARGARADGLGVARCVACGSPEAARVIAAAAGEGIAAAYAEACDAMAARYEEDLRRVRAGKLGHYLGADGLAERVANLRAFVL
;
A
#
# COMPACT_ATOMS: atom_id res chain seq x y z
N MET A 1 -18.81 -32.70 6.49
CA MET A 1 -19.66 -31.61 5.95
C MET A 1 -19.01 -30.32 6.43
N SER A 2 -18.61 -29.44 5.50
CA SER A 2 -17.72 -28.29 5.75
C SER A 2 -18.22 -27.39 6.90
N GLU A 3 -17.40 -27.18 7.94
CA GLU A 3 -17.67 -26.44 9.19
C GLU A 3 -17.97 -24.93 9.03
N HIS A 4 -18.09 -24.43 7.80
CA HIS A 4 -18.04 -22.99 7.52
C HIS A 4 -19.21 -22.44 6.69
N HIS A 5 -20.34 -23.15 6.60
CA HIS A 5 -21.54 -22.60 5.95
C HIS A 5 -22.37 -21.78 6.94
N PHE A 6 -22.74 -20.56 6.58
CA PHE A 6 -23.72 -19.76 7.32
C PHE A 6 -25.13 -20.28 7.02
N SER A 7 -25.92 -20.50 8.05
CA SER A 7 -27.34 -20.82 7.90
C SER A 7 -28.12 -19.58 7.43
N ALA A 8 -29.37 -19.76 7.00
CA ALA A 8 -30.23 -18.61 6.67
C ALA A 8 -30.43 -17.68 7.88
N ASP A 9 -30.55 -18.26 9.08
CA ASP A 9 -30.68 -17.52 10.33
C ASP A 9 -29.39 -16.74 10.66
N ASP A 10 -28.21 -17.35 10.41
CA ASP A 10 -26.94 -16.65 10.59
C ASP A 10 -26.85 -15.45 9.63
N ILE A 11 -27.21 -15.64 8.35
CA ILE A 11 -27.19 -14.55 7.37
C ILE A 11 -28.16 -13.44 7.80
N GLN A 12 -29.36 -13.78 8.27
CA GLN A 12 -30.31 -12.79 8.76
C GLN A 12 -29.77 -12.03 9.98
N SER A 13 -29.12 -12.73 10.92
CA SER A 13 -28.52 -12.11 12.09
C SER A 13 -27.34 -11.20 11.71
N LEU A 14 -26.44 -11.64 10.82
CA LEU A 14 -25.36 -10.80 10.28
C LEU A 14 -25.90 -9.50 9.69
N ARG A 15 -27.00 -9.59 8.92
CA ARG A 15 -27.66 -8.40 8.35
C ARG A 15 -28.18 -7.43 9.40
N GLN A 16 -28.74 -7.93 10.51
CA GLN A 16 -29.18 -7.08 11.62
C GLN A 16 -28.02 -6.33 12.29
N HIS A 17 -26.79 -6.85 12.18
CA HIS A 17 -25.57 -6.22 12.68
C HIS A 17 -24.80 -5.42 11.61
N GLY A 18 -25.43 -5.13 10.47
CA GLY A 18 -24.82 -4.35 9.39
C GLY A 18 -23.68 -5.10 8.68
N ILE A 19 -23.80 -6.42 8.52
CA ILE A 19 -22.80 -7.26 7.86
C ILE A 19 -23.40 -7.98 6.67
N ALA A 20 -22.72 -7.94 5.53
CA ALA A 20 -23.09 -8.70 4.33
C ALA A 20 -21.92 -9.58 3.86
N LEU A 21 -22.24 -10.65 3.13
CA LEU A 21 -21.26 -11.48 2.46
C LEU A 21 -21.45 -11.39 0.94
N PHE A 22 -20.41 -10.99 0.20
CA PHE A 22 -20.43 -10.92 -1.25
C PHE A 22 -19.16 -11.57 -1.83
N ASP A 23 -19.33 -12.51 -2.76
CA ASP A 23 -18.24 -13.27 -3.40
C ASP A 23 -17.12 -13.76 -2.45
N GLY A 24 -17.53 -14.26 -1.28
CA GLY A 24 -16.60 -14.80 -0.30
C GLY A 24 -15.82 -13.74 0.49
N ARG A 25 -16.28 -12.49 0.49
CA ARG A 25 -15.77 -11.40 1.34
C ARG A 25 -16.87 -10.87 2.25
N VAL A 26 -16.45 -10.48 3.45
CA VAL A 26 -17.24 -9.75 4.44
C VAL A 26 -17.23 -8.27 4.12
N LEU A 27 -18.42 -7.66 4.15
CA LEU A 27 -18.66 -6.22 4.13
C LEU A 27 -19.22 -5.81 5.49
N MET A 28 -18.72 -4.72 6.07
CA MET A 28 -19.18 -4.18 7.36
C MET A 28 -19.93 -2.87 7.15
N ALA A 29 -20.61 -2.38 8.19
CA ALA A 29 -21.36 -1.13 8.17
C ALA A 29 -22.26 -1.00 6.92
N VAL A 30 -22.82 -2.13 6.48
CA VAL A 30 -23.52 -2.20 5.19
C VAL A 30 -24.80 -1.40 5.23
N GLN A 31 -25.08 -0.68 4.16
CA GLN A 31 -26.26 0.16 4.03
C GLN A 31 -27.46 -0.65 3.49
N PRO A 32 -28.69 -0.15 3.66
CA PRO A 32 -29.86 -0.73 2.98
C PRO A 32 -29.62 -0.88 1.46
N PRO A 33 -30.17 -1.90 0.80
CA PRO A 33 -30.07 -2.05 -0.65
C PRO A 33 -30.61 -0.84 -1.41
N LEU A 34 -30.07 -0.58 -2.61
CA LEU A 34 -30.68 0.37 -3.54
C LEU A 34 -31.99 -0.21 -4.07
N ASP A 35 -32.99 0.65 -4.27
CA ASP A 35 -34.16 0.29 -5.05
C ASP A 35 -33.86 0.29 -6.55
N GLU A 36 -34.68 -0.41 -7.34
CA GLU A 36 -34.45 -0.51 -8.79
C GLU A 36 -34.57 0.86 -9.48
N ALA A 37 -35.37 1.78 -8.96
CA ALA A 37 -35.50 3.12 -9.56
C ALA A 37 -34.18 3.88 -9.48
N ARG A 38 -33.50 3.83 -8.34
CA ARG A 38 -32.18 4.44 -8.15
C ARG A 38 -31.10 3.76 -8.99
N ILE A 39 -31.15 2.43 -9.10
CA ILE A 39 -30.22 1.69 -9.98
C ILE A 39 -30.41 2.12 -11.45
N ASP A 40 -31.66 2.24 -11.90
CA ASP A 40 -31.98 2.66 -13.27
C ASP A 40 -31.59 4.14 -13.52
N GLU A 41 -31.71 5.02 -12.52
CA GLU A 41 -31.21 6.40 -12.59
C GLU A 41 -29.68 6.44 -12.78
N ILE A 42 -28.94 5.62 -12.04
CA ILE A 42 -27.47 5.56 -12.17
C ILE A 42 -27.08 4.93 -13.51
N GLU A 43 -27.77 3.88 -13.96
CA GLU A 43 -27.56 3.32 -15.30
C GLU A 43 -27.81 4.37 -16.39
N ALA A 44 -28.81 5.22 -16.22
CA ALA A 44 -29.08 6.30 -17.15
C ALA A 44 -27.94 7.33 -17.21
N ALA A 45 -27.03 7.43 -16.23
CA ALA A 45 -25.83 8.26 -16.31
C ALA A 45 -24.66 7.57 -17.04
N CYS A 46 -24.76 6.27 -17.33
CA CYS A 46 -23.68 5.46 -17.91
C CYS A 46 -23.77 5.36 -19.45
N ALA A 47 -22.62 5.17 -20.09
CA ALA A 47 -22.51 5.00 -21.55
C ALA A 47 -23.01 3.62 -22.04
N GLY A 48 -23.15 2.66 -21.13
CA GLY A 48 -23.63 1.31 -21.39
C GLY A 48 -24.33 0.73 -20.16
N PRO A 49 -24.85 -0.50 -20.27
CA PRO A 49 -25.60 -1.13 -19.17
C PRO A 49 -24.70 -1.42 -17.97
N LEU A 50 -25.27 -1.38 -16.78
CA LEU A 50 -24.61 -1.80 -15.55
C LEU A 50 -24.38 -3.31 -15.57
N PRO A 51 -23.18 -3.81 -15.19
CA PRO A 51 -22.93 -5.24 -15.07
C PRO A 51 -23.83 -5.90 -14.02
N ASP A 52 -24.27 -7.13 -14.29
CA ASP A 52 -25.14 -7.90 -13.38
C ASP A 52 -24.56 -8.02 -11.97
N ALA A 53 -23.25 -8.25 -11.85
CA ALA A 53 -22.60 -8.38 -10.54
C ALA A 53 -22.67 -7.08 -9.70
N LEU A 54 -22.66 -5.90 -10.35
CA LEU A 54 -22.83 -4.63 -9.64
C LEU A 54 -24.28 -4.44 -9.20
N ARG A 55 -25.24 -4.80 -10.06
CA ARG A 55 -26.66 -4.81 -9.68
C ARG A 55 -26.93 -5.75 -8.52
N ASP A 56 -26.34 -6.95 -8.53
CA ASP A 56 -26.42 -7.92 -7.44
C ASP A 56 -25.83 -7.37 -6.14
N LEU A 57 -24.68 -6.69 -6.21
CA LEU A 57 -24.08 -6.03 -5.05
C LEU A 57 -25.01 -4.95 -4.50
N TRP A 58 -25.58 -4.07 -5.32
CA TRP A 58 -26.46 -3.00 -4.84
C TRP A 58 -27.81 -3.49 -4.31
N ARG A 59 -28.33 -4.59 -4.86
CA ARG A 59 -29.49 -5.31 -4.29
C ARG A 59 -29.14 -6.00 -2.97
N LEU A 60 -27.87 -6.30 -2.74
CA LEU A 60 -27.38 -6.83 -1.49
C LEU A 60 -27.14 -5.71 -0.46
N THR A 61 -26.50 -4.61 -0.87
CA THR A 61 -26.21 -3.43 -0.04
C THR A 61 -25.79 -2.25 -0.90
N ALA A 62 -26.30 -1.06 -0.57
CA ALA A 62 -25.88 0.19 -1.18
C ALA A 62 -24.70 0.79 -0.42
N GLY A 63 -23.56 0.11 -0.33
CA GLY A 63 -22.37 0.65 0.36
C GLY A 63 -21.84 -0.24 1.48
N GLY A 64 -20.94 0.33 2.27
CA GLY A 64 -20.31 -0.33 3.41
C GLY A 64 -18.78 -0.32 3.34
N GLU A 65 -18.17 -0.93 4.34
CA GLU A 65 -16.73 -0.94 4.56
C GLU A 65 -16.10 -2.29 4.18
N LEU A 66 -14.87 -2.23 3.66
CA LEU A 66 -13.99 -3.36 3.42
C LEU A 66 -12.69 -3.19 4.21
N ALA A 67 -12.10 -4.30 4.64
CA ALA A 67 -10.88 -4.30 5.46
C ALA A 67 -9.81 -5.27 4.91
N TYR A 68 -9.61 -5.27 3.60
CA TYR A 68 -8.68 -6.16 2.89
C TYR A 68 -7.54 -5.40 2.22
N ASP A 69 -6.47 -6.13 1.95
CA ASP A 69 -5.38 -5.69 1.07
C ASP A 69 -5.77 -5.84 -0.41
N LEU A 70 -5.35 -4.86 -1.21
CA LEU A 70 -5.41 -4.89 -2.65
C LEU A 70 -4.14 -4.27 -3.24
N HIS A 71 -3.55 -4.95 -4.20
CA HIS A 71 -2.34 -4.48 -4.88
C HIS A 71 -2.52 -4.48 -6.39
N ALA A 72 -1.93 -3.47 -7.05
CA ALA A 72 -1.88 -3.38 -8.50
C ALA A 72 -0.54 -2.81 -8.96
N ARG A 73 -0.16 -3.18 -10.20
CA ARG A 73 0.96 -2.54 -10.88
C ARG A 73 0.47 -1.33 -11.66
N MET A 74 1.07 -0.17 -11.40
CA MET A 74 0.68 1.13 -11.98
C MET A 74 1.94 1.88 -12.40
N ASP A 75 2.08 2.24 -13.67
CA ASP A 75 3.26 2.95 -14.20
C ASP A 75 4.61 2.35 -13.80
N GLY A 76 4.68 1.01 -13.72
CA GLY A 76 5.87 0.27 -13.32
C GLY A 76 6.08 0.16 -11.80
N ASN A 77 5.25 0.81 -10.97
CA ASN A 77 5.27 0.68 -9.53
C ASN A 77 4.43 -0.51 -9.04
N GLU A 78 4.73 -1.00 -7.83
CA GLU A 78 3.86 -1.87 -7.07
C GLU A 78 3.11 -1.05 -5.99
N GLU A 79 1.82 -0.82 -6.22
CA GLU A 79 1.00 0.06 -5.37
C GLU A 79 0.02 -0.73 -4.53
N ALA A 80 -0.12 -0.31 -3.27
CA ALA A 80 -1.24 -0.71 -2.42
C ALA A 80 -2.41 0.23 -2.72
N LEU A 81 -3.59 -0.34 -2.94
CA LEU A 81 -4.82 0.38 -3.21
C LEU A 81 -5.74 0.31 -2.00
N SER A 82 -6.15 1.47 -1.50
CA SER A 82 -7.14 1.51 -0.43
C SER A 82 -8.54 1.45 -1.04
N TRP A 83 -9.15 0.28 -0.99
CA TRP A 83 -10.58 0.08 -1.29
C TRP A 83 -11.30 -0.23 0.02
N SER A 84 -11.42 0.77 0.88
CA SER A 84 -12.01 0.63 2.22
C SER A 84 -13.50 0.96 2.25
N GLU A 85 -14.01 1.69 1.27
CA GLU A 85 -15.42 2.09 1.18
C GLU A 85 -16.03 1.62 -0.16
N LEU A 86 -17.27 1.11 -0.10
CA LEU A 86 -18.21 1.09 -1.22
C LEU A 86 -19.04 2.36 -1.15
N PHE A 87 -18.96 3.20 -2.19
CA PHE A 87 -19.65 4.49 -2.18
C PHE A 87 -21.17 4.32 -2.14
N TYR A 88 -21.82 5.18 -1.37
CA TYR A 88 -23.26 5.17 -1.18
C TYR A 88 -23.85 6.57 -1.03
N ASP A 89 -25.14 6.73 -1.34
CA ASP A 89 -25.85 8.00 -1.22
C ASP A 89 -25.99 8.41 0.26
N GLY A 90 -25.68 9.67 0.58
CA GLY A 90 -25.69 10.16 1.97
C GLY A 90 -24.50 9.70 2.83
N SER A 91 -23.41 9.23 2.23
CA SER A 91 -22.13 9.07 2.92
C SER A 91 -21.61 10.42 3.42
N ASP A 92 -21.23 10.50 4.70
CA ASP A 92 -20.63 11.70 5.31
C ASP A 92 -19.10 11.76 5.10
N HIS A 93 -18.54 10.87 4.27
CA HIS A 93 -17.13 10.90 3.88
C HIS A 93 -16.87 12.04 2.86
N TYR A 94 -15.85 11.91 2.01
CA TYR A 94 -15.41 13.01 1.15
C TYR A 94 -16.50 13.45 0.15
N ARG A 95 -17.14 12.49 -0.51
CA ARG A 95 -18.34 12.64 -1.33
C ARG A 95 -19.16 11.36 -1.22
N ASP A 96 -20.47 11.48 -1.32
CA ASP A 96 -21.37 10.35 -1.45
C ASP A 96 -21.40 9.83 -2.90
N LEU A 97 -22.13 8.74 -3.17
CA LEU A 97 -22.18 8.13 -4.50
C LEU A 97 -22.66 9.12 -5.58
N ALA A 98 -23.74 9.85 -5.31
CA ALA A 98 -24.23 10.89 -6.21
C ALA A 98 -23.18 11.97 -6.46
N GLY A 99 -22.55 12.50 -5.42
CA GLY A 99 -21.51 13.52 -5.53
C GLY A 99 -20.25 13.06 -6.25
N TRP A 100 -19.91 11.76 -6.18
CA TRP A 100 -18.85 11.17 -7.01
C TRP A 100 -19.27 11.05 -8.47
N ILE A 101 -20.49 10.62 -8.76
CA ILE A 101 -21.01 10.57 -10.14
C ILE A 101 -20.99 11.97 -10.77
N GLU A 102 -21.47 12.99 -10.06
CA GLU A 102 -21.44 14.38 -10.52
C GLU A 102 -20.00 14.87 -10.75
N HIS A 103 -19.09 14.57 -9.82
CA HIS A 103 -17.68 14.94 -9.96
C HIS A 103 -17.03 14.31 -11.20
N GLU A 104 -17.26 13.01 -11.44
CA GLU A 104 -16.70 12.32 -12.61
C GLU A 104 -17.32 12.83 -13.92
N GLN A 105 -18.56 13.28 -13.88
CA GLN A 105 -19.22 13.94 -15.01
C GLN A 105 -18.56 15.28 -15.34
N GLU A 106 -18.31 16.12 -14.33
CA GLU A 106 -17.57 17.37 -14.48
C GLU A 106 -16.16 17.12 -15.08
N CYS A 107 -15.42 16.15 -14.53
CA CYS A 107 -14.10 15.80 -15.04
C CYS A 107 -14.14 15.28 -16.49
N ALA A 108 -15.15 14.50 -16.86
CA ALA A 108 -15.32 14.01 -18.24
C ALA A 108 -15.64 15.15 -19.22
N GLU A 109 -16.46 16.12 -18.80
CA GLU A 109 -16.77 17.31 -19.59
C GLU A 109 -15.54 18.19 -19.81
N GLU A 110 -14.79 18.46 -18.73
CA GLU A 110 -13.53 19.23 -18.80
C GLU A 110 -12.51 18.55 -19.71
N ALA A 111 -12.30 17.25 -19.56
CA ALA A 111 -11.39 16.48 -20.40
C ALA A 111 -11.82 16.53 -21.88
N ALA A 112 -13.11 16.38 -22.19
CA ALA A 112 -13.59 16.48 -23.58
C ALA A 112 -13.36 17.89 -24.15
N ALA A 113 -13.63 18.94 -23.36
CA ALA A 113 -13.39 20.33 -23.76
C ALA A 113 -11.91 20.60 -24.04
N GLU A 114 -10.99 20.10 -23.21
CA GLU A 114 -9.54 20.21 -23.41
C GLU A 114 -9.07 19.52 -24.69
N HIS A 115 -9.68 18.39 -25.06
CA HIS A 115 -9.39 17.66 -26.30
C HIS A 115 -10.16 18.18 -27.53
N GLY A 116 -11.04 19.17 -27.35
CA GLY A 116 -11.88 19.71 -28.43
C GLY A 116 -12.95 18.73 -28.92
N GLU A 117 -13.35 17.78 -28.07
CA GLU A 117 -14.37 16.77 -28.34
C GLU A 117 -15.71 17.18 -27.71
N ALA A 118 -16.83 16.75 -28.32
CA ALA A 118 -18.14 16.90 -27.71
C ALA A 118 -18.39 15.71 -26.76
N TRP A 119 -18.68 16.00 -25.49
CA TRP A 119 -19.09 14.97 -24.53
C TRP A 119 -20.59 14.72 -24.63
N ASP A 120 -20.99 13.46 -24.52
CA ASP A 120 -22.38 13.00 -24.66
C ASP A 120 -23.16 12.96 -23.33
N GLY A 121 -22.55 13.44 -22.25
CA GLY A 121 -23.13 13.47 -20.91
C GLY A 121 -23.13 12.10 -20.21
N LYS A 122 -22.40 11.11 -20.73
CA LYS A 122 -22.36 9.75 -20.17
C LYS A 122 -20.99 9.38 -19.60
N LEU A 123 -21.01 8.70 -18.47
CA LEU A 123 -19.83 8.12 -17.86
C LEU A 123 -19.42 6.83 -18.56
N ARG A 124 -18.12 6.71 -18.86
CA ARG A 124 -17.49 5.47 -19.35
C ARG A 124 -16.96 4.59 -18.21
N TYR A 125 -16.71 5.21 -17.06
CA TYR A 125 -16.28 4.56 -15.83
C TYR A 125 -17.16 5.09 -14.70
N LEU A 126 -17.79 4.18 -13.96
CA LEU A 126 -18.67 4.49 -12.85
C LEU A 126 -17.91 4.28 -11.54
N PRO A 127 -17.76 5.30 -10.66
CA PRO A 127 -17.13 5.11 -9.37
C PRO A 127 -18.00 4.24 -8.45
N ILE A 128 -17.39 3.25 -7.80
CA ILE A 128 -18.10 2.32 -6.90
C ILE A 128 -17.49 2.23 -5.50
N GLY A 129 -16.32 2.81 -5.29
CA GLY A 129 -15.63 2.78 -4.01
C GLY A 129 -14.24 3.37 -4.07
N GLY A 130 -13.54 3.36 -2.93
CA GLY A 130 -12.20 3.90 -2.81
C GLY A 130 -11.85 4.29 -1.38
N PHE A 131 -10.97 5.27 -1.26
CA PHE A 131 -10.62 5.90 0.02
C PHE A 131 -10.27 7.38 -0.20
N GLU A 132 -11.02 8.23 0.49
CA GLU A 132 -10.89 9.69 0.43
C GLU A 132 -10.78 10.20 -1.03
N TYR A 133 -9.77 11.02 -1.32
CA TYR A 133 -9.51 11.61 -2.63
C TYR A 133 -8.26 11.01 -3.30
N CYS A 134 -7.68 9.94 -2.75
CA CYS A 134 -6.38 9.42 -3.18
C CYS A 134 -6.48 8.11 -3.97
N ASP A 135 -7.48 7.27 -3.69
CA ASP A 135 -7.73 6.00 -4.38
C ASP A 135 -9.20 5.91 -4.80
N ARG A 136 -9.47 5.50 -6.05
CA ARG A 136 -10.83 5.19 -6.54
C ARG A 136 -10.86 3.86 -7.28
N ILE A 137 -11.98 3.18 -7.14
CA ILE A 137 -12.34 1.95 -7.83
C ILE A 137 -13.55 2.23 -8.71
N TYR A 138 -13.42 1.90 -9.99
CA TYR A 138 -14.42 2.11 -11.01
C TYR A 138 -14.84 0.79 -11.64
N VAL A 139 -16.07 0.78 -12.15
CA VAL A 139 -16.55 -0.21 -13.10
C VAL A 139 -16.53 0.41 -14.49
N CYS A 140 -15.88 -0.24 -15.45
CA CYS A 140 -15.95 0.14 -16.85
C CYS A 140 -17.35 -0.17 -17.40
N VAL A 141 -18.11 0.87 -17.74
CA VAL A 141 -19.48 0.77 -18.28
C VAL A 141 -19.54 1.15 -19.76
N GLU A 142 -18.41 1.56 -20.35
CA GLU A 142 -18.27 1.74 -21.79
C GLU A 142 -18.52 0.41 -22.54
N PRO A 143 -19.42 0.39 -23.54
CA PRO A 143 -19.62 -0.79 -24.36
C PRO A 143 -18.32 -1.22 -25.07
N GLY A 144 -17.93 -2.48 -24.89
CA GLY A 144 -16.75 -3.02 -25.55
C GLY A 144 -16.13 -4.19 -24.80
N PRO A 145 -14.93 -4.63 -25.23
CA PRO A 145 -14.25 -5.80 -24.64
C PRO A 145 -13.89 -5.66 -23.16
N ARG A 146 -13.88 -4.43 -22.63
CA ARG A 146 -13.56 -4.12 -21.22
C ARG A 146 -14.82 -3.83 -20.39
N ALA A 147 -16.01 -3.92 -20.97
CA ALA A 147 -17.25 -3.69 -20.23
C ALA A 147 -17.33 -4.63 -19.02
N GLY A 148 -17.63 -4.07 -17.85
CA GLY A 148 -17.68 -4.76 -16.57
C GLY A 148 -16.34 -4.88 -15.83
N SER A 149 -15.21 -4.56 -16.48
CA SER A 149 -13.90 -4.62 -15.82
C SER A 149 -13.78 -3.64 -14.67
N ILE A 150 -13.01 -4.02 -13.66
CA ILE A 150 -12.74 -3.19 -12.48
C ILE A 150 -11.41 -2.48 -12.67
N VAL A 151 -11.45 -1.17 -12.51
CA VAL A 151 -10.31 -0.28 -12.76
C VAL A 151 -10.04 0.52 -11.50
N ALA A 152 -8.78 0.61 -11.10
CA ALA A 152 -8.35 1.46 -10.01
C ALA A 152 -7.63 2.69 -10.56
N TRP A 153 -7.88 3.84 -9.96
CA TRP A 153 -7.10 5.06 -10.13
C TRP A 153 -6.46 5.45 -8.80
N LYS A 154 -5.17 5.81 -8.85
CA LYS A 154 -4.41 6.29 -7.70
C LYS A 154 -3.78 7.65 -8.01
N GLN A 155 -3.90 8.57 -7.05
CA GLN A 155 -3.31 9.90 -7.14
C GLN A 155 -1.79 9.83 -7.06
N GLY A 156 -1.11 10.56 -7.94
CA GLY A 156 0.34 10.77 -7.86
C GLY A 156 0.73 11.66 -6.67
N LEU A 157 1.88 11.38 -6.08
CA LEU A 157 2.51 12.19 -5.04
C LEU A 157 3.88 12.71 -5.52
N PRO A 158 3.91 13.73 -6.39
CA PRO A 158 5.16 14.28 -6.93
C PRO A 158 6.15 14.66 -5.83
N GLY A 159 7.41 14.27 -6.01
CA GLY A 159 8.51 14.58 -5.09
C GLY A 159 8.66 13.61 -3.92
N TRP A 160 7.70 12.70 -3.70
CA TRP A 160 7.83 11.65 -2.71
C TRP A 160 8.61 10.46 -3.29
N THR A 161 9.75 10.14 -2.68
CA THR A 161 10.61 9.08 -3.21
C THR A 161 9.89 7.73 -3.20
N HIS A 162 9.97 7.03 -4.33
CA HIS A 162 9.30 5.76 -4.61
C HIS A 162 7.78 5.77 -4.74
N ALA A 163 7.09 6.87 -4.42
CA ALA A 163 5.67 6.98 -4.72
C ALA A 163 5.42 7.12 -6.23
N LEU A 164 4.18 6.88 -6.68
CA LEU A 164 3.72 7.35 -7.99
C LEU A 164 3.98 8.86 -8.11
N GLN A 165 4.59 9.29 -9.21
CA GLN A 165 4.89 10.72 -9.43
C GLN A 165 3.78 11.47 -10.16
N GLN A 166 2.84 10.72 -10.74
CA GLN A 166 1.67 11.21 -11.45
C GLN A 166 0.52 10.24 -11.22
N ASP A 167 -0.67 10.69 -11.54
CA ASP A 167 -1.88 9.89 -11.52
C ASP A 167 -1.76 8.67 -12.42
N ALA A 168 -2.16 7.50 -11.92
CA ALA A 168 -2.03 6.25 -12.66
C ALA A 168 -3.27 5.38 -12.52
N ILE A 169 -3.55 4.60 -13.57
CA ILE A 169 -4.72 3.74 -13.69
C ILE A 169 -4.26 2.31 -13.97
N ALA A 170 -4.92 1.33 -13.34
CA ALA A 170 -4.72 -0.08 -13.65
C ALA A 170 -6.05 -0.85 -13.65
N THR A 171 -6.17 -1.81 -14.57
CA THR A 171 -7.25 -2.81 -14.49
C THR A 171 -6.92 -3.80 -13.37
N VAL A 172 -7.78 -3.84 -12.35
CA VAL A 172 -7.66 -4.74 -11.20
C VAL A 172 -8.16 -6.13 -11.54
N ALA A 173 -9.32 -6.22 -12.22
CA ALA A 173 -9.93 -7.48 -12.56
C ALA A 173 -10.85 -7.37 -13.79
N ALA A 174 -11.18 -8.53 -14.38
CA ALA A 174 -12.06 -8.63 -15.53
C ALA A 174 -13.54 -8.31 -15.21
N ASP A 175 -13.94 -8.51 -13.95
CA ASP A 175 -15.29 -8.22 -13.45
C ASP A 175 -15.28 -8.01 -11.93
N LEU A 176 -16.43 -7.59 -11.37
CA LEU A 176 -16.57 -7.30 -9.95
C LEU A 176 -16.31 -8.51 -9.05
N ARG A 177 -16.74 -9.71 -9.46
CA ARG A 177 -16.55 -10.92 -8.65
C ARG A 177 -15.06 -11.27 -8.57
N ALA A 178 -14.36 -11.14 -9.69
CA ALA A 178 -12.91 -11.32 -9.76
C ALA A 178 -12.16 -10.24 -8.96
N ALA A 179 -12.65 -9.00 -8.89
CA ALA A 179 -12.06 -7.97 -8.02
C ALA A 179 -12.23 -8.30 -6.54
N PHE A 180 -13.40 -8.77 -6.12
CA PHE A 180 -13.62 -9.27 -4.77
C PHE A 180 -12.75 -10.49 -4.45
N ALA A 181 -12.55 -11.39 -5.43
CA ALA A 181 -11.63 -12.52 -5.27
C ALA A 181 -10.16 -12.08 -5.15
N ALA A 182 -9.79 -10.92 -5.70
CA ALA A 182 -8.46 -10.32 -5.61
C ALA A 182 -8.20 -9.61 -4.28
N LEU A 183 -9.21 -9.39 -3.43
CA LEU A 183 -9.04 -8.89 -2.06
C LEU A 183 -8.49 -10.01 -1.17
N TYR A 184 -7.47 -9.74 -0.36
CA TYR A 184 -6.88 -10.73 0.54
C TYR A 184 -6.41 -10.11 1.86
N LEU A 185 -5.84 -10.92 2.76
CA LEU A 185 -5.14 -10.44 3.96
C LEU A 185 -3.67 -10.85 3.88
N GLU A 186 -2.76 -9.91 4.09
CA GLU A 186 -1.33 -10.14 4.17
C GLU A 186 -0.88 -10.69 5.52
N GLN A 187 -1.55 -10.26 6.60
CA GLN A 187 -1.30 -10.66 7.98
C GLN A 187 -2.56 -11.27 8.61
N ASP A 188 -2.38 -12.11 9.63
CA ASP A 188 -3.52 -12.61 10.41
C ASP A 188 -4.30 -11.44 11.03
N ILE A 189 -5.60 -11.58 11.20
CA ILE A 189 -6.46 -10.52 11.76
C ILE A 189 -6.10 -10.11 13.19
N GLU A 190 -5.38 -10.96 13.92
CA GLU A 190 -4.88 -10.64 15.26
C GLU A 190 -3.56 -9.85 15.26
N ASP A 191 -2.92 -9.68 14.10
CA ASP A 191 -1.71 -8.87 13.96
C ASP A 191 -2.09 -7.37 14.01
N PRO A 192 -1.45 -6.55 14.87
CA PRO A 192 -1.73 -5.12 14.96
C PRO A 192 -1.56 -4.34 13.66
N ASP A 193 -0.70 -4.82 12.76
CA ASP A 193 -0.44 -4.19 11.46
C ASP A 193 -1.38 -4.70 10.35
N SER A 194 -2.28 -5.64 10.66
CA SER A 194 -3.25 -6.19 9.71
C SER A 194 -4.39 -5.21 9.42
N THR A 195 -4.76 -5.05 8.15
CA THR A 195 -6.02 -4.37 7.80
C THR A 195 -7.24 -5.07 8.42
N GLY A 196 -7.14 -6.38 8.69
CA GLY A 196 -8.20 -7.17 9.31
C GLY A 196 -8.54 -6.79 10.75
N ILE A 197 -7.69 -6.01 11.45
CA ILE A 197 -7.96 -5.58 12.83
C ILE A 197 -9.28 -4.80 12.93
N ARG A 198 -9.60 -4.00 11.90
CA ARG A 198 -10.85 -3.24 11.81
C ARG A 198 -12.10 -4.12 11.93
N VAL A 199 -12.03 -5.36 11.44
CA VAL A 199 -13.13 -6.34 11.55
C VAL A 199 -13.30 -6.84 12.97
N LEU A 200 -12.20 -7.10 13.67
CA LEU A 200 -12.26 -7.50 15.08
C LEU A 200 -12.85 -6.37 15.92
N GLU A 201 -12.39 -5.14 15.72
CA GLU A 201 -12.94 -3.96 16.40
C GLU A 201 -14.45 -3.80 16.14
N TYR A 202 -14.87 -3.96 14.89
CA TYR A 202 -16.30 -3.89 14.53
C TYR A 202 -17.11 -5.01 15.20
N LEU A 203 -16.58 -6.24 15.22
CA LEU A 203 -17.24 -7.39 15.84
C LEU A 203 -17.35 -7.22 17.36
N ASP A 204 -16.30 -6.75 18.02
CA ASP A 204 -16.27 -6.50 19.45
C ASP A 204 -17.34 -5.46 19.84
N GLU A 205 -17.44 -4.37 19.06
CA GLU A 205 -18.52 -3.37 19.23
C GLU A 205 -19.91 -4.02 19.06
N ARG A 206 -20.12 -4.84 18.02
CA ARG A 206 -21.42 -5.49 17.79
C ARG A 206 -21.79 -6.48 18.89
N VAL A 207 -20.83 -7.19 19.47
CA VAL A 207 -21.06 -8.08 20.61
C VAL A 207 -21.38 -7.28 21.87
N ALA A 208 -20.55 -6.28 22.20
CA ALA A 208 -20.66 -5.53 23.44
C ALA A 208 -21.91 -4.65 23.50
N ASP A 209 -22.20 -3.93 22.41
CA ASP A 209 -23.17 -2.82 22.43
C ASP A 209 -24.45 -3.14 21.65
N HIS A 210 -24.42 -4.12 20.75
CA HIS A 210 -25.54 -4.42 19.84
C HIS A 210 -26.12 -5.83 19.99
N GLY A 211 -25.63 -6.61 20.95
CA GLY A 211 -26.20 -7.92 21.29
C GLY A 211 -25.93 -9.02 20.27
N MET A 212 -24.88 -8.89 19.45
CA MET A 212 -24.45 -9.97 18.55
C MET A 212 -24.01 -11.18 19.38
N PRO A 213 -24.46 -12.41 19.06
CA PRO A 213 -23.96 -13.59 19.73
C PRO A 213 -22.46 -13.80 19.48
N GLN A 214 -21.66 -13.99 20.53
CA GLN A 214 -20.22 -14.25 20.41
C GLN A 214 -19.91 -15.39 19.42
N ALA A 215 -20.69 -16.48 19.45
CA ALA A 215 -20.49 -17.60 18.54
C ALA A 215 -20.66 -17.23 17.06
N LEU A 216 -21.51 -16.23 16.75
CA LEU A 216 -21.66 -15.72 15.39
C LEU A 216 -20.47 -14.83 15.00
N ALA A 217 -20.00 -13.98 15.92
CA ALA A 217 -18.80 -13.17 15.72
C ALA A 217 -17.56 -14.05 15.48
N ASP A 218 -17.33 -15.07 16.31
CA ASP A 218 -16.24 -16.03 16.16
C ASP A 218 -16.30 -16.77 14.81
N LYS A 219 -17.51 -17.17 14.40
CA LYS A 219 -17.75 -17.81 13.10
C LYS A 219 -17.43 -16.86 11.95
N LEU A 220 -17.77 -15.57 12.05
CA LEU A 220 -17.43 -14.58 11.05
C LEU A 220 -15.93 -14.30 11.01
N ALA A 221 -15.26 -14.17 12.15
CA ALA A 221 -13.82 -13.99 12.22
C ALA A 221 -13.08 -15.19 11.58
N ALA A 222 -13.52 -16.42 11.86
CA ALA A 222 -12.98 -17.61 11.22
C ALA A 222 -13.23 -17.64 9.69
N PHE A 223 -14.40 -17.18 9.24
CA PHE A 223 -14.70 -17.05 7.81
C PHE A 223 -13.80 -15.99 7.15
N TYR A 224 -13.63 -14.84 7.81
CA TYR A 224 -12.84 -13.70 7.33
C TYR A 224 -11.36 -14.07 7.18
N ARG A 225 -10.80 -14.78 8.18
CA ARG A 225 -9.42 -15.26 8.19
C ARG A 225 -9.08 -16.15 6.98
N ARG A 226 -10.06 -16.70 6.25
CA ARG A 226 -9.81 -17.45 5.00
C ARG A 226 -9.27 -16.60 3.85
N ALA A 227 -9.40 -15.27 3.93
CA ALA A 227 -8.78 -14.36 2.99
C ALA A 227 -7.26 -14.22 3.21
N LEU A 228 -6.74 -14.71 4.34
CA LEU A 228 -5.30 -14.79 4.61
C LEU A 228 -4.62 -15.69 3.58
N VAL A 229 -3.69 -15.11 2.85
CA VAL A 229 -2.92 -15.85 1.86
C VAL A 229 -1.75 -16.58 2.52
N ASP A 230 -1.64 -17.89 2.23
CA ASP A 230 -0.57 -18.73 2.75
C ASP A 230 0.59 -18.82 1.74
N TRP A 231 1.62 -18.01 1.94
CA TRP A 231 2.89 -18.12 1.20
C TRP A 231 3.83 -19.20 1.77
N ARG A 232 3.62 -19.66 3.01
CA ARG A 232 4.50 -20.62 3.68
C ARG A 232 4.35 -22.02 3.09
N ALA A 233 3.13 -22.45 2.75
CA ALA A 233 2.93 -23.75 2.11
C ALA A 233 3.61 -23.86 0.73
N PRO A 234 3.44 -22.91 -0.22
CA PRO A 234 4.19 -22.93 -1.48
C PRO A 234 5.71 -22.81 -1.29
N LEU A 235 6.18 -22.06 -0.28
CA LEU A 235 7.60 -22.02 0.05
C LEU A 235 8.12 -23.38 0.50
N ALA A 236 7.42 -24.08 1.40
CA ALA A 236 7.80 -25.42 1.85
C ALA A 236 7.76 -26.45 0.72
N ALA A 237 6.82 -26.30 -0.22
CA ALA A 237 6.67 -27.15 -1.40
C ALA A 237 7.65 -26.83 -2.54
N GLY A 238 8.39 -25.72 -2.46
CA GLY A 238 9.27 -25.26 -3.54
C GLY A 238 8.54 -24.73 -4.78
N THR A 239 7.28 -24.34 -4.63
CA THR A 239 6.41 -23.86 -5.73
C THR A 239 6.14 -22.36 -5.68
N LEU A 240 6.72 -21.64 -4.71
CA LEU A 240 6.46 -20.22 -4.52
C LEU A 240 6.74 -19.37 -5.77
N GLY A 241 7.74 -19.72 -6.57
CA GLY A 241 8.04 -19.03 -7.84
C GLY A 241 6.92 -19.08 -8.89
N GLN A 242 5.91 -19.94 -8.71
CA GLN A 242 4.72 -20.02 -9.57
C GLN A 242 3.67 -18.96 -9.20
N SER A 243 3.81 -18.28 -8.07
CA SER A 243 2.90 -17.24 -7.60
C SER A 243 3.66 -15.95 -7.24
N PRO A 244 3.76 -14.98 -8.18
CA PRO A 244 4.45 -13.72 -7.94
C PRO A 244 3.94 -12.96 -6.71
N THR A 245 2.62 -12.96 -6.48
CA THR A 245 2.00 -12.31 -5.31
C THR A 245 2.47 -12.92 -4.00
N LEU A 246 2.48 -14.25 -3.88
CA LEU A 246 2.93 -14.92 -2.66
C LEU A 246 4.44 -14.78 -2.45
N ALA A 247 5.24 -14.82 -3.52
CA ALA A 247 6.68 -14.59 -3.45
C ALA A 247 6.99 -13.18 -2.92
N ARG A 248 6.22 -12.18 -3.36
CA ARG A 248 6.34 -10.80 -2.90
C ARG A 248 5.97 -10.65 -1.42
N LEU A 249 4.88 -11.29 -0.99
CA LEU A 249 4.46 -11.27 0.41
C LEU A 249 5.52 -11.93 1.32
N ALA A 250 6.05 -13.09 0.92
CA ALA A 250 7.13 -13.74 1.64
C ALA A 250 8.38 -12.83 1.74
N LEU A 251 8.72 -12.12 0.67
CA LEU A 251 9.82 -11.16 0.67
C LEU A 251 9.56 -9.98 1.60
N ARG A 252 8.37 -9.36 1.55
CA ARG A 252 7.98 -8.28 2.48
C ARG A 252 8.08 -8.73 3.94
N HIS A 253 7.60 -9.95 4.24
CA HIS A 253 7.72 -10.54 5.57
C HIS A 253 9.19 -10.70 5.99
N ALA A 254 10.05 -11.21 5.10
CA ALA A 254 11.48 -11.34 5.35
C ALA A 254 12.14 -9.99 5.67
N LEU A 255 11.79 -8.92 4.94
CA LEU A 255 12.34 -7.59 5.19
C LEU A 255 11.86 -7.01 6.52
N ALA A 256 10.57 -7.14 6.84
CA ALA A 256 10.00 -6.63 8.09
C ALA A 256 10.63 -7.26 9.35
N HIS A 257 11.12 -8.50 9.24
CA HIS A 257 11.74 -9.25 10.34
C HIS A 257 13.27 -9.33 10.28
N ASP A 258 13.89 -8.62 9.33
CA ASP A 258 15.32 -8.75 9.00
C ASP A 258 15.79 -10.21 8.79
N ASP A 259 14.95 -11.04 8.18
CA ASP A 259 15.21 -12.46 7.98
C ASP A 259 16.02 -12.72 6.71
N GLY A 260 17.35 -12.61 6.84
CA GLY A 260 18.28 -12.95 5.76
C GLY A 260 18.28 -14.43 5.37
N ALA A 261 17.82 -15.35 6.23
CA ALA A 261 17.74 -16.77 5.91
C ALA A 261 16.55 -17.04 4.97
N LEU A 262 15.40 -16.43 5.25
CA LEU A 262 14.24 -16.47 4.37
C LEU A 262 14.56 -15.86 3.00
N VAL A 263 15.24 -14.71 2.94
CA VAL A 263 15.70 -14.13 1.66
C VAL A 263 16.57 -15.12 0.86
N ALA A 264 17.51 -15.78 1.53
CA ALA A 264 18.36 -16.79 0.87
C ALA A 264 17.56 -17.99 0.36
N GLN A 265 16.53 -18.42 1.11
CA GLN A 265 15.62 -19.48 0.69
C GLN A 265 14.79 -19.07 -0.53
N LEU A 266 14.27 -17.84 -0.55
CA LEU A 266 13.55 -17.29 -1.71
C LEU A 266 14.43 -17.26 -2.96
N ALA A 267 15.68 -16.80 -2.81
CA ALA A 267 16.67 -16.79 -3.89
C ALA A 267 16.95 -18.20 -4.43
N ALA A 268 17.09 -19.19 -3.53
CA ALA A 268 17.33 -20.59 -3.91
C ALA A 268 16.16 -21.22 -4.68
N GLN A 269 14.94 -20.70 -4.53
CA GLN A 269 13.76 -21.12 -5.30
C GLN A 269 13.56 -20.31 -6.60
N GLY A 270 14.51 -19.43 -6.95
CA GLY A 270 14.46 -18.63 -8.18
C GLY A 270 13.51 -17.43 -8.11
N VAL A 271 13.15 -16.96 -6.92
CA VAL A 271 12.41 -15.69 -6.76
C VAL A 271 13.31 -14.53 -7.21
N GLY A 272 12.84 -13.75 -8.18
CA GLY A 272 13.54 -12.55 -8.67
C GLY A 272 13.40 -11.35 -7.73
N PHE A 273 14.44 -10.52 -7.66
CA PHE A 273 14.49 -9.31 -6.81
C PHE A 273 14.70 -8.01 -7.62
N ASP A 274 14.55 -8.09 -8.94
CA ASP A 274 14.73 -6.99 -9.90
C ASP A 274 13.43 -6.21 -10.18
N GLN A 275 12.32 -6.64 -9.57
CA GLN A 275 11.02 -5.99 -9.69
C GLN A 275 10.73 -5.10 -8.48
N PRO A 276 9.96 -4.01 -8.64
CA PRO A 276 9.54 -3.19 -7.53
C PRO A 276 8.72 -3.95 -6.49
N LEU A 277 9.03 -3.69 -5.22
CA LEU A 277 8.41 -4.30 -4.06
C LEU A 277 7.39 -3.36 -3.39
N ARG A 278 7.67 -2.06 -3.37
CA ARG A 278 6.82 -1.01 -2.80
C ARG A 278 7.01 0.28 -3.58
N GLY A 279 5.96 0.75 -4.24
CA GLY A 279 6.07 1.84 -5.21
C GLY A 279 7.11 1.45 -6.28
N SER A 280 8.06 2.34 -6.56
CA SER A 280 9.22 2.02 -7.42
C SER A 280 10.42 1.41 -6.68
N ALA A 281 10.35 1.23 -5.35
CA ALA A 281 11.47 0.73 -4.56
C ALA A 281 11.73 -0.75 -4.84
N LEU A 282 12.99 -1.11 -5.10
CA LEU A 282 13.42 -2.51 -5.13
C LEU A 282 13.55 -3.06 -3.71
N ALA A 283 13.60 -4.39 -3.59
CA ALA A 283 13.72 -5.06 -2.29
C ALA A 283 14.90 -4.56 -1.44
N LEU A 284 16.03 -4.23 -2.09
CA LEU A 284 17.19 -3.69 -1.38
C LEU A 284 16.93 -2.29 -0.80
N ASP A 285 16.32 -1.39 -1.58
CA ASP A 285 15.99 -0.04 -1.10
C ASP A 285 15.02 -0.09 0.08
N VAL A 286 14.04 -1.01 0.03
CA VAL A 286 13.11 -1.26 1.14
C VAL A 286 13.87 -1.78 2.37
N ALA A 287 14.74 -2.78 2.21
CA ALA A 287 15.52 -3.36 3.31
C ALA A 287 16.41 -2.31 4.00
N LEU A 288 17.09 -1.46 3.23
CA LEU A 288 17.96 -0.42 3.76
C LEU A 288 17.16 0.65 4.53
N THR A 289 16.00 1.05 4.00
CA THR A 289 15.10 2.01 4.64
C THR A 289 14.53 1.48 5.95
N GLN A 290 14.25 0.18 6.04
CA GLN A 290 13.76 -0.49 7.25
C GLN A 290 14.88 -0.90 8.23
N HIS A 291 16.14 -0.69 7.86
CA HIS A 291 17.31 -1.15 8.63
C HIS A 291 17.43 -2.67 8.76
N ALA A 292 16.84 -3.40 7.81
CA ALA A 292 16.91 -4.85 7.71
C ALA A 292 18.25 -5.27 7.08
N TYR A 293 19.32 -5.18 7.86
CA TYR A 293 20.69 -5.36 7.35
C TYR A 293 21.04 -6.83 7.07
N ALA A 294 20.53 -7.80 7.81
CA ALA A 294 20.73 -9.22 7.49
C ALA A 294 20.02 -9.60 6.18
N ALA A 295 18.81 -9.12 5.97
CA ALA A 295 18.05 -9.26 4.74
C ALA A 295 18.74 -8.55 3.56
N ALA A 296 19.20 -7.30 3.75
CA ALA A 296 19.94 -6.54 2.72
C ALA A 296 21.20 -7.29 2.26
N ARG A 297 21.97 -7.89 3.18
CA ARG A 297 23.14 -8.71 2.84
C ARG A 297 22.77 -9.97 2.06
N ALA A 298 21.66 -10.61 2.41
CA ALA A 298 21.17 -11.77 1.68
C ALA A 298 20.75 -11.38 0.25
N LEU A 299 20.07 -10.24 0.07
CA LEU A 299 19.73 -9.71 -1.25
C LEU A 299 20.98 -9.39 -2.09
N LEU A 300 22.02 -8.81 -1.49
CA LEU A 300 23.29 -8.53 -2.17
C LEU A 300 24.02 -9.82 -2.59
N ARG A 301 23.95 -10.88 -1.77
CA ARG A 301 24.46 -12.22 -2.13
C ARG A 301 23.66 -12.85 -3.27
N ALA A 302 22.35 -12.62 -3.29
CA ALA A 302 21.47 -13.09 -4.36
C ALA A 302 21.59 -12.28 -5.67
N GLY A 303 22.41 -11.23 -5.71
CA GLY A 303 22.69 -10.47 -6.93
C GLY A 303 21.61 -9.44 -7.27
N THR A 304 20.87 -8.93 -6.28
CA THR A 304 19.91 -7.84 -6.50
C THR A 304 20.60 -6.60 -7.10
N PRO A 305 19.93 -5.84 -7.99
CA PRO A 305 20.45 -4.56 -8.46
C PRO A 305 20.66 -3.58 -7.30
N VAL A 306 21.75 -2.80 -7.37
CA VAL A 306 22.05 -1.73 -6.41
C VAL A 306 21.84 -0.38 -7.09
N SER A 307 20.97 0.45 -6.52
CA SER A 307 20.75 1.81 -7.00
C SER A 307 21.95 2.71 -6.68
N ALA A 308 22.22 3.71 -7.53
CA ALA A 308 23.28 4.68 -7.27
C ALA A 308 23.10 5.40 -5.92
N GLU A 309 21.84 5.64 -5.52
CA GLU A 309 21.48 6.32 -4.28
C GLU A 309 21.28 5.36 -3.08
N ALA A 310 21.65 4.08 -3.18
CA ALA A 310 21.40 3.07 -2.13
C ALA A 310 21.98 3.49 -0.76
N ILE A 311 23.15 4.14 -0.75
CA ILE A 311 23.78 4.62 0.49
C ILE A 311 23.04 5.81 1.12
N HIS A 312 22.08 6.42 0.43
CA HIS A 312 21.22 7.47 0.99
C HIS A 312 20.00 6.91 1.71
N ARG A 313 19.79 5.60 1.74
CA ARG A 313 18.62 4.98 2.41
C ARG A 313 18.77 4.82 3.91
N PHE A 314 19.96 5.10 4.45
CA PHE A 314 20.20 4.96 5.89
C PHE A 314 19.53 6.07 6.70
N ASP A 315 18.83 5.63 7.74
CA ASP A 315 18.28 6.47 8.80
C ASP A 315 18.67 5.97 10.21
N ARG A 316 19.46 4.89 10.30
CA ARG A 316 20.12 4.38 11.51
C ARG A 316 21.56 4.03 11.20
N GLU A 317 22.37 3.80 12.21
CA GLU A 317 23.79 3.46 12.11
C GLU A 317 24.01 2.28 11.12
N PRO A 318 24.58 2.51 9.92
CA PRO A 318 24.84 1.42 8.99
C PRO A 318 26.16 0.70 9.31
N PRO A 319 26.22 -0.63 9.15
CA PRO A 319 27.48 -1.37 9.21
C PRO A 319 28.43 -0.99 8.06
N ALA A 320 29.69 -0.70 8.37
CA ALA A 320 30.69 -0.25 7.38
C ALA A 320 30.91 -1.28 6.25
N ASP A 321 30.85 -2.57 6.57
CA ASP A 321 31.03 -3.65 5.61
C ASP A 321 29.80 -3.87 4.69
N LEU A 322 28.60 -3.48 5.13
CA LEU A 322 27.43 -3.40 4.24
C LEU A 322 27.61 -2.25 3.24
N VAL A 323 28.06 -1.09 3.70
CA VAL A 323 28.34 0.07 2.84
C VAL A 323 29.41 -0.27 1.80
N ALA A 324 30.50 -0.93 2.20
CA ALA A 324 31.52 -1.40 1.26
C ALA A 324 30.92 -2.32 0.17
N GLN A 325 29.98 -3.20 0.51
CA GLN A 325 29.32 -4.10 -0.45
C GLN A 325 28.38 -3.38 -1.41
N LEU A 326 27.73 -2.29 -0.97
CA LEU A 326 26.90 -1.44 -1.82
C LEU A 326 27.77 -0.67 -2.83
N LEU A 327 28.87 -0.07 -2.37
CA LEU A 327 29.82 0.64 -3.22
C LEU A 327 30.45 -0.27 -4.27
N ALA A 328 30.88 -1.48 -3.87
CA ALA A 328 31.43 -2.48 -4.78
C ALA A 328 30.43 -2.94 -5.88
N ARG A 329 29.13 -2.69 -5.68
CA ARG A 329 28.05 -3.04 -6.60
C ARG A 329 27.43 -1.83 -7.31
N GLY A 330 28.08 -0.66 -7.23
CA GLY A 330 27.71 0.51 -8.03
C GLY A 330 26.93 1.61 -7.31
N ALA A 331 26.78 1.53 -5.97
CA ALA A 331 26.32 2.70 -5.22
C ALA A 331 27.32 3.86 -5.35
N ARG A 332 26.82 5.09 -5.53
CA ARG A 332 27.65 6.27 -5.73
C ARG A 332 28.26 6.72 -4.41
N ALA A 333 29.59 6.82 -4.35
CA ALA A 333 30.27 7.47 -3.22
C ALA A 333 30.18 9.00 -3.38
N ASP A 334 29.49 9.68 -2.46
CA ASP A 334 29.33 11.13 -2.47
C ASP A 334 29.29 11.74 -1.05
N GLY A 335 29.40 13.07 -0.98
CA GLY A 335 29.44 13.81 0.29
C GLY A 335 28.15 13.68 1.11
N LEU A 336 27.00 13.52 0.45
CA LEU A 336 25.72 13.29 1.12
C LEU A 336 25.69 11.93 1.83
N GLY A 337 26.20 10.88 1.19
CA GLY A 337 26.35 9.56 1.79
C GLY A 337 27.25 9.57 3.03
N VAL A 338 28.38 10.29 2.97
CA VAL A 338 29.27 10.51 4.13
C VAL A 338 28.50 11.21 5.25
N ALA A 339 27.86 12.35 4.97
CA ALA A 339 27.11 13.13 5.94
C ALA A 339 25.98 12.34 6.60
N ARG A 340 25.22 11.54 5.83
CA ARG A 340 24.18 10.67 6.38
C ARG A 340 24.73 9.61 7.33
N CYS A 341 25.83 8.94 6.97
CA CYS A 341 26.45 7.93 7.84
C CYS A 341 26.97 8.56 9.13
N VAL A 342 27.61 9.73 9.04
CA VAL A 342 28.05 10.51 10.21
C VAL A 342 26.87 10.88 11.09
N ALA A 343 25.81 11.49 10.52
CA ALA A 343 24.62 11.85 11.27
C ALA A 343 24.05 10.64 12.02
N CYS A 344 23.95 9.48 11.35
CA CYS A 344 23.49 8.22 11.92
C CYS A 344 24.41 7.60 12.98
N GLY A 345 25.57 8.20 13.29
CA GLY A 345 26.51 7.67 14.28
C GLY A 345 27.49 6.63 13.74
N SER A 346 27.65 6.47 12.42
CA SER A 346 28.57 5.51 11.80
C SER A 346 29.76 6.19 11.11
N PRO A 347 30.78 6.66 11.87
CA PRO A 347 31.97 7.27 11.30
C PRO A 347 32.82 6.27 10.49
N GLU A 348 32.75 4.98 10.80
CA GLU A 348 33.46 3.95 10.05
C GLU A 348 32.88 3.79 8.65
N ALA A 349 31.54 3.70 8.52
CA ALA A 349 30.89 3.67 7.21
C ALA A 349 31.15 4.96 6.42
N ALA A 350 31.15 6.12 7.09
CA ALA A 350 31.47 7.40 6.47
C ALA A 350 32.88 7.40 5.86
N ARG A 351 33.88 6.88 6.58
CA ARG A 351 35.26 6.75 6.07
C ARG A 351 35.35 5.77 4.89
N VAL A 352 34.57 4.68 4.91
CA VAL A 352 34.51 3.74 3.77
C VAL A 352 33.99 4.44 2.52
N ILE A 353 32.94 5.27 2.63
CA ILE A 353 32.40 6.04 1.48
C ILE A 353 33.45 7.03 0.98
N ALA A 354 34.04 7.80 1.90
CA ALA A 354 35.01 8.82 1.51
C ALA A 354 36.26 8.22 0.84
N ALA A 355 36.73 7.06 1.30
CA ALA A 355 37.86 6.36 0.70
C ALA A 355 37.54 5.82 -0.72
N ALA A 356 36.27 5.52 -1.01
CA ALA A 356 35.81 5.09 -2.32
C ALA A 356 35.48 6.27 -3.26
N ALA A 357 35.39 7.48 -2.73
CA ALA A 357 35.08 8.68 -3.50
C ALA A 357 36.33 9.26 -4.18
N GLY A 358 36.11 10.02 -5.26
CA GLY A 358 37.17 10.71 -6.00
C GLY A 358 37.59 12.05 -5.37
N GLU A 359 38.40 12.81 -6.13
CA GLU A 359 38.78 14.17 -5.76
C GLU A 359 37.54 15.06 -5.50
N GLY A 360 37.64 15.95 -4.51
CA GLY A 360 36.56 16.87 -4.15
C GLY A 360 35.58 16.36 -3.08
N ILE A 361 35.73 15.11 -2.63
CA ILE A 361 34.84 14.54 -1.59
C ILE A 361 34.81 15.37 -0.31
N ALA A 362 35.94 15.94 0.13
CA ALA A 362 36.00 16.75 1.34
C ALA A 362 35.13 18.03 1.24
N ALA A 363 35.14 18.70 0.07
CA ALA A 363 34.32 19.88 -0.17
C ALA A 363 32.83 19.50 -0.26
N ALA A 364 32.51 18.43 -0.99
CA ALA A 364 31.14 17.92 -1.11
C ALA A 364 30.57 17.46 0.24
N TYR A 365 31.39 16.83 1.09
CA TYR A 365 31.02 16.47 2.45
C TYR A 365 30.76 17.71 3.30
N ALA A 366 31.63 18.72 3.25
CA ALA A 366 31.43 19.95 4.03
C ALA A 366 30.11 20.65 3.68
N GLU A 367 29.80 20.78 2.39
CA GLU A 367 28.53 21.35 1.91
C GLU A 367 27.32 20.54 2.40
N ALA A 368 27.35 19.21 2.22
CA ALA A 368 26.27 18.34 2.67
C ALA A 368 26.11 18.32 4.19
N CYS A 369 27.21 18.34 4.93
CA CYS A 369 27.25 18.39 6.39
C CYS A 369 26.60 19.67 6.92
N ASP A 370 26.97 20.83 6.37
CA ASP A 370 26.40 22.12 6.80
C ASP A 370 24.91 22.22 6.46
N ALA A 371 24.50 21.81 5.25
CA ALA A 371 23.10 21.81 4.86
C ALA A 371 22.25 20.89 5.76
N MET A 372 22.75 19.69 6.07
CA MET A 372 22.05 18.72 6.92
C MET A 372 22.00 19.17 8.38
N ALA A 373 23.11 19.69 8.92
CA ALA A 373 23.15 20.22 10.28
C ALA A 373 22.17 21.39 10.45
N ALA A 374 22.14 22.34 9.50
CA ALA A 374 21.21 23.47 9.54
C ALA A 374 19.73 23.01 9.53
N ARG A 375 19.41 21.98 8.73
CA ARG A 375 18.06 21.39 8.71
C ARG A 375 17.70 20.76 10.06
N TYR A 376 18.57 19.94 10.64
CA TYR A 376 18.30 19.31 11.94
C TYR A 376 18.25 20.33 13.09
N GLU A 377 19.08 21.38 13.06
CA GLU A 377 19.04 22.49 14.03
C GLU A 377 17.69 23.23 13.96
N GLU A 378 17.17 23.49 12.76
CA GLU A 378 15.86 24.11 12.56
C GLU A 378 14.71 23.20 13.01
N ASP A 379 14.73 21.92 12.64
CA ASP A 379 13.73 20.95 13.09
C ASP A 379 13.76 20.80 14.62
N LEU A 380 14.95 20.76 15.24
CA LEU A 380 15.12 20.71 16.69
C LEU A 380 14.49 21.93 17.37
N ARG A 381 14.71 23.13 16.82
CA ARG A 381 14.11 24.37 17.32
C ARG A 381 12.59 24.31 17.26
N ARG A 382 12.02 23.78 16.17
CA ARG A 382 10.57 23.63 16.00
C ARG A 382 9.98 22.58 16.94
N VAL A 383 10.65 21.43 17.12
CA VAL A 383 10.24 20.38 18.06
C VAL A 383 10.23 20.90 19.49
N ARG A 384 11.31 21.59 19.93
CA ARG A 384 11.38 22.20 21.27
C ARG A 384 10.32 23.27 21.49
N ALA A 385 9.86 23.93 20.43
CA ALA A 385 8.77 24.91 20.48
C ALA A 385 7.37 24.27 20.38
N GLY A 386 7.26 22.95 20.27
CA GLY A 386 5.98 22.25 20.08
C GLY A 386 5.32 22.49 18.72
N LYS A 387 6.07 22.98 17.72
CA LYS A 387 5.58 23.34 16.37
C LYS A 387 5.80 22.26 15.32
N LEU A 388 6.40 21.14 15.71
CA LEU A 388 6.69 20.00 14.84
C LEU A 388 6.73 18.72 15.68
N GLY A 389 5.99 17.70 15.26
CA GLY A 389 6.24 16.32 15.67
C GLY A 389 7.32 15.73 14.76
N HIS A 390 8.40 15.20 15.33
CA HIS A 390 9.49 14.58 14.58
C HIS A 390 9.81 13.21 15.20
N TYR A 391 9.96 12.17 14.38
CA TYR A 391 10.13 10.79 14.85
C TYR A 391 11.39 10.58 15.70
N LEU A 392 12.49 11.30 15.41
CA LEU A 392 13.70 11.30 16.25
C LEU A 392 13.52 12.01 17.61
N GLY A 393 12.48 12.83 17.78
CA GLY A 393 12.34 13.72 18.92
C GLY A 393 13.47 14.77 19.03
N ALA A 394 13.49 15.52 20.13
CA ALA A 394 14.50 16.55 20.36
C ALA A 394 15.90 15.96 20.60
N ASP A 395 15.99 14.86 21.33
CA ASP A 395 17.28 14.25 21.70
C ASP A 395 17.96 13.61 20.50
N GLY A 396 17.22 12.85 19.68
CA GLY A 396 17.76 12.27 18.46
C GLY A 396 18.22 13.32 17.46
N LEU A 397 17.48 14.42 17.30
CA LEU A 397 17.91 15.55 16.44
C LEU A 397 19.19 16.21 16.98
N ALA A 398 19.29 16.44 18.29
CA ALA A 398 20.49 17.00 18.90
C ALA A 398 21.71 16.08 18.73
N GLU A 399 21.51 14.76 18.83
CA GLU A 399 22.55 13.76 18.57
C GLU A 399 23.02 13.80 17.10
N ARG A 400 22.10 13.86 16.12
CA ARG A 400 22.47 14.00 14.70
C ARG A 400 23.35 15.23 14.44
N VAL A 401 23.00 16.37 15.04
CA VAL A 401 23.78 17.61 14.94
C VAL A 401 25.16 17.44 15.59
N ALA A 402 25.21 16.87 16.80
CA ALA A 402 26.47 16.64 17.50
C ALA A 402 27.43 15.74 16.70
N ASN A 403 26.91 14.66 16.11
CA ASN A 403 27.69 13.75 15.29
C ASN A 403 28.30 14.47 14.07
N LEU A 404 27.50 15.26 13.36
CA LEU A 404 27.94 16.04 12.20
C LEU A 404 29.02 17.06 12.57
N ARG A 405 28.89 17.76 13.70
CA ARG A 405 29.86 18.76 14.16
C ARG A 405 31.16 18.16 14.69
N ALA A 406 31.11 16.95 15.25
CA ALA A 406 32.27 16.29 15.83
C ALA A 406 33.15 15.57 14.81
N PHE A 407 32.59 15.13 13.68
CA PHE A 407 33.32 14.37 12.68
C PHE A 407 34.15 15.28 11.75
N VAL A 408 35.43 14.95 11.64
CA VAL A 408 36.37 15.56 10.68
C VAL A 408 36.78 14.48 9.69
N LEU A 409 36.58 14.76 8.40
CA LEU A 409 36.90 13.83 7.32
C LEU A 409 38.41 13.75 7.06
#